data_AF-A0A1D1YC06-F1
#
_entry.id   AF-A0A1D1YC06-F1
#
_cell.length_a   1.000
_cell.length_b   1.000
_cell.length_c   1.000
_cell.angle_alpha   90.00
_cell.angle_beta   90.00
_cell.angle_gamma   90.00
#
_symmetry.space_group_name_H-M   'P 1'
#
loop_
_entity.id
_entity.type
_entity.pdbx_description
1 polymer ?
#
loop_
_entity_poly.entity_id
_entity_poly.type
_entity_poly.pdbx_seq_one_letter_code
_entity_poly.pdbx_strand_id
1 'polypeptide(L)'
;MMVGPQGRAVGVEHIPELVAASIENVKKSAAAELQKEGSLSFHAADGRLGWPVLAPYEAIHVGAAALEVPQPLIQQLKPGGRMVIPVGNIFQDLKVVDKKLDGSISVYDETSVRYVPLTTRAAQLQGY
;
A
#
# COMPACT_ATOMS: atom_id res chain seq x y z
N MET A 1 -0.76 -5.02 17.13
CA MET A 1 -0.10 -4.09 16.17
C MET A 1 0.60 -4.95 15.13
N MET A 2 0.45 -4.67 13.82
CA MET A 2 0.98 -5.55 12.75
C MET A 2 2.51 -5.48 12.56
N VAL A 3 3.19 -4.61 13.32
CA VAL A 3 4.65 -4.43 13.27
C VAL A 3 5.22 -4.87 14.62
N GLY A 4 5.98 -5.97 14.61
CA GLY A 4 6.75 -6.40 15.78
C GLY A 4 8.03 -5.58 15.97
N PRO A 5 8.83 -5.84 17.02
CA PRO A 5 10.03 -5.04 17.35
C PRO A 5 11.08 -4.94 16.23
N GLN A 6 11.11 -5.90 15.30
CA GLN A 6 12.01 -5.92 14.14
C GLN A 6 11.31 -5.64 12.81
N GLY A 7 9.98 -5.47 12.84
CA GLY A 7 9.18 -5.20 11.65
C GLY A 7 9.29 -3.72 11.25
N ARG A 8 8.91 -3.43 10.00
CA ARG A 8 8.75 -2.06 9.52
C ARG A 8 7.47 -1.92 8.71
N ALA A 9 6.83 -0.76 8.79
CA ALA A 9 5.69 -0.39 7.96
C ALA A 9 5.90 0.99 7.33
N VAL A 10 5.49 1.10 6.06
CA VAL A 10 5.62 2.31 5.26
C VAL A 10 4.24 2.63 4.69
N GLY A 11 3.70 3.80 5.03
CA GLY A 11 2.52 4.37 4.40
C GLY A 11 2.92 5.32 3.27
N VAL A 12 2.25 5.21 2.12
CA VAL A 12 2.43 6.11 0.98
C VAL A 12 1.07 6.71 0.63
N GLU A 13 1.01 8.04 0.55
CA GLU A 13 -0.21 8.80 0.33
C GLU A 13 0.13 10.01 -0.55
N HIS A 14 -0.63 10.24 -1.62
CA HIS A 14 -0.32 11.30 -2.59
C HIS A 14 -0.89 12.68 -2.19
N ILE A 15 -1.68 12.77 -1.12
CA ILE A 15 -2.19 14.01 -0.52
C ILE A 15 -1.33 14.39 0.70
N PRO A 16 -0.43 15.38 0.61
CA PRO A 16 0.47 15.76 1.71
C PRO A 16 -0.25 16.11 3.01
N GLU A 17 -1.44 16.70 2.92
CA GLU A 17 -2.28 17.07 4.06
C GLU A 17 -2.76 15.82 4.82
N LEU A 18 -3.07 14.73 4.11
CA LEU A 18 -3.43 13.46 4.72
C LEU A 18 -2.21 12.78 5.36
N VAL A 19 -1.03 12.87 4.75
CA VAL A 19 0.22 12.41 5.38
C VAL A 19 0.47 13.13 6.71
N ALA A 20 0.37 14.45 6.72
CA ALA A 20 0.56 15.26 7.92
C ALA A 20 -0.47 14.88 9.01
N ALA A 21 -1.73 14.70 8.62
CA ALA A 21 -2.78 14.25 9.53
C ALA A 21 -2.51 12.83 10.07
N SER A 22 -2.08 11.88 9.24
CA SER A 22 -1.71 10.53 9.67
C SER A 22 -0.58 10.54 10.69
N ILE A 23 0.45 11.37 10.47
CA ILE A 23 1.56 11.53 11.41
C ILE A 23 1.04 12.03 12.77
N GLU A 24 0.21 13.06 12.77
CA GLU A 24 -0.35 13.63 13.99
C GLU A 24 -1.29 12.66 14.72
N ASN A 25 -2.08 11.89 13.97
CA ASN A 25 -2.96 10.87 14.53
C ASN A 25 -2.16 9.73 15.18
N VAL A 26 -1.07 9.30 14.55
CA VAL A 26 -0.21 8.23 15.09
C VAL A 26 0.51 8.66 16.36
N LYS A 27 0.96 9.92 16.46
CA LYS A 27 1.57 10.46 17.69
C LYS A 27 0.64 10.37 18.91
N LYS A 28 -0.67 10.35 18.70
CA LYS A 28 -1.71 10.25 19.74
C LYS A 28 -2.11 8.80 20.04
N SER A 29 -1.46 7.83 19.41
CA SER A 29 -1.80 6.41 19.50
C SER A 29 -0.70 5.60 20.18
N ALA A 30 -0.98 4.34 20.49
CA ALA A 30 0.03 3.39 20.97
C ALA A 30 1.19 3.16 19.98
N ALA A 31 1.06 3.57 18.71
CA ALA A 31 2.10 3.43 17.68
C ALA A 31 3.10 4.60 17.64
N ALA A 32 2.98 5.58 18.55
CA ALA A 32 3.85 6.76 18.56
C ALA A 32 5.35 6.40 18.63
N GLU A 33 5.74 5.46 19.49
CA GLU A 33 7.14 5.04 19.61
C GLU A 33 7.65 4.35 18.33
N LEU A 34 6.83 3.55 17.64
CA LEU A 34 7.24 2.96 16.35
C LEU A 34 7.58 4.03 15.31
N GLN A 35 6.83 5.12 15.29
CA GLN A 35 7.09 6.23 14.39
C GLN A 35 8.39 6.94 14.76
N LYS A 36 8.62 7.18 16.05
CA LYS A 36 9.82 7.84 16.57
C LYS A 36 11.09 7.01 16.32
N GLU A 37 11.01 5.69 16.43
CA GLU A 37 12.10 4.75 16.15
C GLU A 37 12.32 4.52 14.65
N GLY A 38 11.39 4.96 13.78
CA GLY A 38 11.46 4.79 12.34
C GLY A 38 10.95 3.44 11.82
N SER A 39 10.42 2.58 12.69
CA SER A 39 9.75 1.33 12.32
C SER A 39 8.39 1.57 11.64
N LEU A 40 7.80 2.76 11.82
CA LEU A 40 6.62 3.23 11.08
C LEU A 40 6.92 4.57 10.41
N SER A 41 6.71 4.69 9.10
CA SER A 41 6.92 5.95 8.37
C SER A 41 5.80 6.23 7.38
N PHE A 42 5.59 7.51 7.06
CA PHE A 42 4.57 7.97 6.11
C PHE A 42 5.22 8.93 5.12
N HIS A 43 4.94 8.75 3.82
CA HIS A 43 5.58 9.51 2.74
C HIS A 43 4.54 10.09 1.79
N ALA A 44 4.74 11.36 1.43
CA ALA A 44 3.96 12.04 0.40
C ALA A 44 4.50 11.68 -0.98
N ALA A 45 3.90 10.69 -1.64
CA ALA A 45 4.35 10.18 -2.93
C ALA A 45 3.22 9.45 -3.68
N ASP A 46 3.47 9.12 -4.95
CA ASP A 46 2.56 8.34 -5.77
C ASP A 46 2.63 6.85 -5.40
N GLY A 47 1.60 6.35 -4.71
CA GLY A 47 1.49 4.96 -4.28
C GLY A 47 1.50 3.94 -5.43
N ARG A 48 1.19 4.33 -6.67
CA ARG A 48 1.26 3.45 -7.85
C ARG A 48 2.70 3.04 -8.17
N LEU A 49 3.67 3.84 -7.74
CA LEU A 49 5.10 3.58 -7.90
C LEU A 49 5.70 2.83 -6.70
N GLY A 50 4.90 2.58 -5.65
CA GLY A 50 5.37 2.01 -4.40
C GLY A 50 6.38 2.90 -3.66
N TRP A 51 7.25 2.28 -2.87
CA TRP A 51 8.32 2.97 -2.15
C TRP A 51 9.64 2.17 -2.23
N PRO A 52 10.41 2.32 -3.31
CA PRO A 52 11.57 1.45 -3.58
C PRO A 52 12.69 1.56 -2.54
N VAL A 53 12.75 2.64 -1.76
CA VAL A 53 13.83 2.89 -0.77
C VAL A 53 13.88 1.81 0.31
N LEU A 54 12.73 1.24 0.69
CA LEU A 54 12.63 0.19 1.71
C LEU A 54 12.13 -1.14 1.16
N ALA A 55 12.00 -1.24 -0.17
CA ALA A 55 11.76 -2.50 -0.84
C ALA A 55 12.98 -3.44 -0.64
N PRO A 56 12.78 -4.76 -0.72
CA PRO A 56 11.53 -5.45 -1.00
C PRO A 56 10.64 -5.68 0.23
N TYR A 57 9.34 -5.90 0.01
CA TYR A 57 8.30 -6.05 1.04
C TYR A 57 7.77 -7.49 1.15
N GLU A 58 7.51 -7.94 2.38
CA GLU A 58 6.85 -9.23 2.63
C GLU A 58 5.34 -9.14 2.41
N ALA A 59 4.76 -7.97 2.68
CA ALA A 59 3.36 -7.68 2.46
C ALA A 59 3.18 -6.30 1.83
N ILE A 60 2.30 -6.19 0.86
CA ILE A 60 1.82 -4.90 0.32
C ILE A 60 0.30 -4.88 0.40
N HIS A 61 -0.26 -3.83 0.98
CA HIS A 61 -1.69 -3.59 0.96
C HIS A 61 -1.96 -2.28 0.22
N VAL A 62 -2.90 -2.33 -0.72
CA VAL A 62 -3.37 -1.14 -1.44
C VAL A 62 -4.80 -0.86 -1.02
N GLY A 63 -5.02 0.27 -0.37
CA GLY A 63 -6.33 0.71 0.13
C GLY A 63 -7.16 1.49 -0.90
N ALA A 64 -6.89 1.33 -2.20
CA ALA A 64 -7.57 2.02 -3.29
C ALA A 64 -7.62 1.14 -4.54
N ALA A 65 -8.68 1.27 -5.35
CA ALA A 65 -8.90 0.45 -6.53
C ALA A 65 -8.04 0.88 -7.71
N ALA A 66 -7.16 0.01 -8.18
CA ALA A 66 -6.40 0.24 -9.40
C ALA A 66 -7.15 -0.32 -10.62
N LEU A 67 -6.93 0.25 -11.81
CA LEU A 67 -7.48 -0.32 -13.05
C LEU A 67 -6.87 -1.70 -13.36
N GLU A 68 -5.60 -1.86 -13.05
CA GLU A 68 -4.82 -3.09 -13.16
C GLU A 68 -3.80 -3.14 -12.03
N VAL A 69 -3.23 -4.32 -11.76
CA VAL A 69 -2.21 -4.48 -10.72
C VAL A 69 -0.94 -3.72 -11.12
N PRO A 70 -0.48 -2.72 -10.34
CA PRO A 70 0.70 -1.94 -10.70
C PRO A 70 1.98 -2.79 -10.69
N GLN A 71 2.69 -2.84 -11.81
CA GLN A 71 3.97 -3.57 -11.93
C GLN A 71 5.05 -3.15 -10.91
N PRO A 72 5.21 -1.84 -10.56
CA PRO A 72 6.16 -1.44 -9.54
C PRO A 72 5.92 -2.12 -8.19
N LEU A 73 4.67 -2.38 -7.81
CA LEU A 73 4.33 -3.05 -6.55
C LEU A 73 4.70 -4.54 -6.60
N ILE A 74 4.46 -5.22 -7.73
CA ILE A 74 4.88 -6.62 -7.94
C ILE A 74 6.40 -6.75 -7.86
N GLN A 75 7.13 -5.80 -8.46
CA GLN A 75 8.60 -5.78 -8.42
C GLN A 75 9.12 -5.60 -7.00
N GLN A 76 8.46 -4.78 -6.20
CA GLN A 76 8.83 -4.51 -4.82
C GLN A 76 8.41 -5.61 -3.83
N LEU A 77 7.65 -6.64 -4.23
CA LEU A 77 7.43 -7.82 -3.38
C LEU A 77 8.70 -8.67 -3.27
N LYS A 78 8.97 -9.18 -2.07
CA LYS A 78 9.94 -10.26 -1.84
C LYS A 78 9.44 -11.57 -2.45
N PRO A 79 10.33 -12.48 -2.88
CA PRO A 79 9.96 -13.89 -3.03
C PRO A 79 9.34 -14.41 -1.72
N GLY A 80 8.19 -15.07 -1.83
CA GLY A 80 7.34 -15.47 -0.70
C GLY A 80 6.40 -14.37 -0.17
N GLY A 81 6.47 -13.15 -0.72
CA GLY A 81 5.63 -12.03 -0.32
C GLY A 81 4.25 -12.03 -0.97
N ARG A 82 3.31 -11.33 -0.33
CA ARG A 82 1.91 -11.23 -0.76
C ARG A 82 1.45 -9.78 -0.90
N MET A 83 0.67 -9.49 -1.92
CA MET A 83 -0.05 -8.23 -2.06
C MET A 83 -1.55 -8.46 -2.08
N VAL A 84 -2.30 -7.53 -1.48
CA VAL A 84 -3.75 -7.47 -1.56
C VAL A 84 -4.16 -6.10 -2.09
N ILE A 85 -4.89 -6.09 -3.22
CA ILE A 85 -5.22 -4.88 -3.96
C ILE A 85 -6.62 -5.00 -4.61
N PRO A 86 -7.52 -4.03 -4.42
CA PRO A 86 -8.75 -3.94 -5.19
C PRO A 86 -8.41 -3.57 -6.65
N VAL A 87 -8.96 -4.32 -7.60
CA VAL A 87 -8.74 -4.08 -9.03
C VAL A 87 -10.06 -4.03 -9.78
N GLY A 88 -10.22 -3.00 -10.60
CA GLY A 88 -11.40 -2.77 -11.43
C GLY A 88 -11.84 -1.30 -11.41
N ASN A 89 -12.87 -0.99 -12.19
CA ASN A 89 -13.47 0.35 -12.23
C ASN A 89 -14.86 0.33 -11.57
N ILE A 90 -15.92 0.08 -12.37
CA ILE A 90 -17.31 0.01 -11.86
C ILE A 90 -17.52 -1.23 -10.99
N PHE A 91 -17.06 -2.38 -11.48
CA PHE A 91 -16.97 -3.63 -10.73
C PHE A 91 -15.52 -3.83 -10.32
N GLN A 92 -15.31 -4.18 -9.06
CA GLN A 92 -13.98 -4.33 -8.47
C GLN A 92 -13.94 -5.63 -7.68
N ASP A 93 -12.85 -6.37 -7.83
CA ASP A 93 -12.57 -7.56 -7.03
C ASP A 93 -11.27 -7.34 -6.26
N LEU A 94 -11.25 -7.84 -5.02
CA LEU A 94 -10.07 -7.85 -4.19
C LEU A 94 -9.14 -8.95 -4.72
N LYS A 95 -8.06 -8.55 -5.40
CA LYS A 95 -7.07 -9.48 -5.93
C LYS A 95 -6.00 -9.76 -4.89
N VAL A 96 -5.63 -11.03 -4.78
CA VAL A 96 -4.46 -11.48 -4.02
C VAL A 96 -3.37 -11.86 -5.01
N VAL A 97 -2.19 -11.27 -4.82
CA VAL A 97 -1.02 -11.48 -5.66
C VAL A 97 0.07 -12.10 -4.80
N ASP A 98 0.43 -13.34 -5.09
CA ASP A 98 1.51 -14.05 -4.44
C ASP A 98 2.74 -14.08 -5.34
N LYS A 99 3.88 -13.63 -4.81
CA LYS A 99 5.18 -13.83 -5.45
C LYS A 99 5.80 -15.08 -4.86
N LYS A 100 5.85 -16.16 -5.63
CA LYS A 100 6.43 -17.43 -5.19
C LYS A 100 7.93 -17.29 -4.93
N LEU A 101 8.51 -18.26 -4.23
CA LEU A 101 9.95 -18.28 -3.90
C LEU A 101 10.83 -18.29 -5.16
N ASP A 102 10.35 -18.87 -6.26
CA ASP A 102 11.03 -18.87 -7.57
C ASP A 102 10.88 -17.55 -8.35
N GLY A 103 10.17 -16.57 -7.79
CA GLY A 103 9.89 -15.27 -8.40
C GLY A 103 8.66 -15.24 -9.32
N SER A 104 8.04 -16.39 -9.62
CA SER A 104 6.80 -16.42 -10.41
C SER A 104 5.61 -15.80 -9.67
N ILE A 105 4.69 -15.22 -10.42
CA ILE A 105 3.52 -14.51 -9.87
C ILE A 105 2.26 -15.36 -10.03
N SER A 106 1.50 -15.49 -8.94
CA SER A 106 0.16 -16.06 -8.93
C SER A 106 -0.84 -14.96 -8.57
N VAL A 107 -1.93 -14.85 -9.30
CA VAL A 107 -2.99 -13.86 -9.04
C VAL A 107 -4.33 -14.57 -9.00
N TYR A 108 -5.15 -14.28 -8.00
CA TYR A 108 -6.52 -14.78 -7.93
C TYR A 108 -7.45 -13.75 -7.26
N ASP A 109 -8.75 -13.90 -7.52
CA ASP A 109 -9.79 -13.00 -7.03
C ASP A 109 -10.39 -13.60 -5.75
N GLU A 110 -10.38 -12.84 -4.65
CA GLU A 110 -10.87 -13.32 -3.36
C GLU A 110 -12.36 -13.03 -3.18
N THR A 111 -12.78 -11.78 -3.40
CA THR A 111 -14.17 -11.34 -3.22
C THR A 111 -14.42 -10.00 -3.90
N SER A 112 -15.67 -9.72 -4.27
CA SER A 112 -16.06 -8.42 -4.83
C SER A 112 -16.10 -7.34 -3.75
N VAL A 113 -15.61 -6.14 -4.09
CA VAL A 113 -15.44 -5.02 -3.16
C VAL A 113 -15.79 -3.68 -3.82
N ARG A 114 -15.77 -2.60 -3.03
CA ARG A 114 -15.84 -1.23 -3.56
C ARG A 114 -14.93 -0.29 -2.78
N TYR A 115 -13.93 0.23 -3.47
CA TYR A 115 -12.91 1.16 -2.97
C TYR A 115 -12.88 2.44 -3.80
N VAL A 116 -12.31 3.49 -3.20
CA VAL A 116 -11.97 4.74 -3.91
C VAL A 116 -10.89 4.49 -4.98
N PRO A 117 -10.84 5.24 -6.09
CA PRO A 117 -9.86 5.00 -7.16
C PRO A 117 -8.42 5.29 -6.73
N LEU A 118 -7.49 4.42 -7.11
CA LEU A 118 -6.05 4.66 -7.09
C LEU A 118 -5.68 5.50 -8.32
N THR A 119 -5.69 6.82 -8.17
CA THR A 119 -5.56 7.78 -9.27
C THR A 119 -4.44 8.79 -9.01
N THR A 120 -4.32 9.82 -9.86
CA THR A 120 -3.39 10.93 -9.63
C THR A 120 -3.87 11.85 -8.50
N ARG A 121 -2.97 12.65 -7.93
CA ARG A 121 -3.37 13.65 -6.93
C ARG A 121 -4.36 14.66 -7.48
N ALA A 122 -4.05 15.23 -8.65
CA ALA A 122 -4.90 16.20 -9.33
C ALA A 122 -6.31 15.63 -9.54
N ALA A 123 -6.35 14.33 -9.83
CA ALA A 123 -7.58 13.64 -10.08
C ALA A 123 -8.51 13.57 -8.88
N GLN A 124 -8.00 13.05 -7.77
CA GLN A 124 -8.78 12.95 -6.55
C GLN A 124 -9.27 14.33 -6.07
N LEU A 125 -8.45 15.37 -6.23
CA LEU A 125 -8.81 16.74 -5.82
C LEU A 125 -9.84 17.41 -6.74
N GLN A 126 -9.85 17.06 -8.02
CA GLN A 126 -10.85 17.54 -8.99
C GLN A 126 -12.14 16.71 -8.94
N GLY A 127 -12.23 15.76 -8.00
CA GLY A 127 -13.42 14.95 -7.80
C GLY A 127 -13.64 13.93 -8.92
N TYR A 128 -12.58 13.24 -9.34
CA TYR A 128 -12.73 12.03 -10.15
C TYR A 128 -13.82 11.13 -9.58
#